data_AF-A0AAV3HAV3-F1
#
_entry.id   AF-A0AAV3HAV3-F1
#
_cell.length_a   1.000
_cell.length_b   1.000
_cell.length_c   1.000
_cell.angle_alpha   90.00
_cell.angle_beta   90.00
_cell.angle_gamma   90.00
#
_symmetry.space_group_name_H-M   'P 1'
#
loop_
_entity.id
_entity.type
_entity.pdbx_description
1 polymer ?
#
loop_
_entity_poly.entity_id
_entity_poly.type
_entity_poly.pdbx_seq_one_letter_code
_entity_poly.pdbx_strand_id
1 'polypeptide(L)'
;LPNVSELVDMVYEYCRKRGLYPDAESYPWKSNAHYWLVTNLYQNMRANALTDAELRRKAADELTCMTARINRGETIPEPVKQLPVMGGRPLNRAQALAKIAEIKAKFGLKGASV
;
A
#
# COMPACT_ATOMS: atom_id res chain seq x y z
N LEU A 1 -20.91 2.29 0.96
CA LEU A 1 -19.60 2.91 1.26
C LEU A 1 -19.86 4.09 2.20
N PRO A 2 -18.92 4.44 3.11
CA PRO A 2 -19.06 5.61 3.97
C PRO A 2 -18.98 6.90 3.13
N ASN A 3 -19.51 8.01 3.66
CA ASN A 3 -19.24 9.32 3.10
C ASN A 3 -17.82 9.82 3.48
N VAL A 4 -17.38 10.94 2.90
CA VAL A 4 -16.01 11.46 3.12
C VAL A 4 -15.74 11.77 4.59
N SER A 5 -16.70 12.40 5.31
CA SER A 5 -16.54 12.73 6.72
C SER A 5 -16.44 11.47 7.57
N GLU A 6 -17.34 10.51 7.34
CA GLU A 6 -17.34 9.22 8.02
C GLU A 6 -16.03 8.46 7.78
N LEU A 7 -15.49 8.48 6.55
CA LEU A 7 -14.22 7.83 6.25
C LEU A 7 -13.05 8.48 7.00
N VAL A 8 -13.02 9.81 7.08
CA VAL A 8 -12.00 10.53 7.86
C VAL A 8 -12.12 10.21 9.35
N ASP A 9 -13.34 10.17 9.89
CA ASP A 9 -13.58 9.79 11.29
C ASP A 9 -13.11 8.36 11.58
N MET A 10 -13.36 7.42 10.65
CA MET A 10 -12.86 6.05 10.73
C MET A 10 -11.33 5.99 10.71
N VAL A 11 -10.66 6.81 9.90
CA VAL A 11 -9.19 6.93 9.90
C VAL A 11 -8.70 7.42 11.25
N TYR A 12 -9.32 8.44 11.84
CA TYR A 12 -8.96 8.93 13.17
C TYR A 12 -9.23 7.92 14.28
N GLU A 13 -10.33 7.18 14.21
CA GLU A 13 -10.60 6.08 15.14
C GLU A 13 -9.54 4.98 15.02
N TYR A 14 -9.19 4.59 13.79
CA TYR A 14 -8.13 3.62 13.55
C TYR A 14 -6.78 4.11 14.08
N CYS A 15 -6.39 5.37 13.82
CA CYS A 15 -5.16 5.96 14.37
C CYS A 15 -5.08 5.85 15.91
N ARG A 16 -6.20 6.09 16.60
CA ARG A 16 -6.27 6.00 18.07
C ARG A 16 -6.18 4.57 18.59
N LYS A 17 -6.82 3.62 17.90
CA LYS A 17 -6.95 2.23 18.35
C LYS A 17 -5.89 1.29 17.78
N ARG A 18 -5.15 1.66 16.73
CA ARG A 18 -4.18 0.80 16.03
C ARG A 18 -3.11 0.20 16.95
N GLY A 19 -2.74 0.89 18.03
CA GLY A 19 -1.79 0.38 19.02
C GLY A 19 -2.33 -0.78 19.87
N LEU A 20 -3.66 -0.97 19.90
CA LEU A 20 -4.33 -2.05 20.64
C LEU A 20 -4.39 -3.37 19.86
N TYR A 21 -4.01 -3.35 18.59
CA TYR A 21 -4.05 -4.51 17.70
C TYR A 21 -2.63 -4.83 17.20
N PRO A 22 -2.29 -6.13 17.05
CA PRO A 22 -0.96 -6.55 16.59
C PRO A 22 -0.67 -6.09 15.15
N ASP A 23 -1.69 -6.09 14.30
CA ASP A 23 -1.61 -5.75 12.88
C ASP A 23 -2.92 -5.13 12.39
N ALA A 24 -2.90 -4.63 11.15
CA ALA A 24 -4.05 -3.93 10.57
C ALA A 24 -5.22 -4.88 10.30
N GLU A 25 -4.93 -6.13 9.92
CA GLU A 25 -5.92 -7.16 9.58
C GLU A 25 -6.71 -7.63 10.81
N SER A 26 -6.09 -7.59 11.99
CA SER A 26 -6.73 -7.95 13.27
C SER A 26 -7.70 -6.89 13.79
N TYR A 27 -7.72 -5.69 13.21
CA TYR A 27 -8.68 -4.66 13.56
C TYR A 27 -10.10 -5.08 13.10
N PRO A 28 -11.17 -4.83 13.88
CA PRO A 28 -12.53 -5.29 13.56
C PRO A 28 -13.18 -4.43 12.47
N TRP A 29 -12.75 -4.63 11.22
CA TRP A 29 -13.31 -3.93 10.06
C TRP A 29 -14.75 -4.34 9.77
N LYS A 30 -15.63 -3.37 9.52
CA LYS A 30 -17.02 -3.63 9.13
C LYS A 30 -17.17 -4.22 7.72
N SER A 31 -16.19 -4.00 6.85
CA SER A 31 -16.15 -4.56 5.49
C SER A 31 -14.72 -4.54 4.94
N ASN A 32 -14.45 -5.38 3.93
CA ASN A 32 -13.16 -5.38 3.23
C ASN A 32 -12.84 -4.00 2.64
N ALA A 33 -13.83 -3.29 2.09
CA ALA A 33 -13.64 -1.95 1.54
C ALA A 33 -13.16 -0.95 2.61
N HIS A 34 -13.67 -1.07 3.85
CA HIS A 34 -13.22 -0.21 4.95
C HIS A 34 -11.75 -0.44 5.30
N TYR A 35 -11.30 -1.71 5.31
CA TYR A 35 -9.89 -2.03 5.50
C TYR A 35 -9.03 -1.32 4.45
N TRP A 36 -9.32 -1.51 3.16
CA TRP A 36 -8.50 -0.93 2.08
C TRP A 36 -8.49 0.60 2.08
N LEU A 37 -9.65 1.23 2.29
CA LEU A 37 -9.75 2.69 2.32
C LEU A 37 -8.96 3.27 3.51
N VAL A 38 -9.21 2.77 4.72
CA VAL A 38 -8.62 3.32 5.94
C VAL A 38 -7.13 3.05 6.01
N THR A 39 -6.69 1.83 5.69
CA THR A 39 -5.27 1.49 5.72
C THR A 39 -4.48 2.25 4.67
N ASN A 40 -5.00 2.42 3.44
CA ASN A 40 -4.33 3.20 2.40
C ASN A 40 -4.17 4.68 2.81
N LEU A 41 -5.24 5.30 3.33
CA LEU A 41 -5.20 6.67 3.85
C LEU A 41 -4.23 6.81 5.02
N TYR A 42 -4.23 5.86 5.97
CA TYR A 42 -3.30 5.84 7.09
C TYR A 42 -1.83 5.75 6.64
N GLN A 43 -1.51 4.87 5.69
CA GLN A 43 -0.15 4.80 5.14
C GLN A 43 0.26 6.11 4.46
N ASN A 44 -0.65 6.72 3.70
CA ASN A 44 -0.41 8.02 3.06
C ASN A 44 -0.17 9.14 4.08
N MET A 45 -0.93 9.17 5.19
CA MET A 45 -0.71 10.12 6.28
C MET A 45 0.67 9.94 6.89
N ARG A 46 1.08 8.70 7.18
CA ARG A 46 2.40 8.41 7.76
C ARG A 46 3.55 8.73 6.82
N ALA A 47 3.38 8.51 5.51
CA ALA A 47 4.43 8.75 4.53
C ALA A 47 4.59 10.23 4.17
N ASN A 48 3.49 10.99 4.12
CA ASN A 48 3.47 12.35 3.56
C ASN A 48 3.10 13.45 4.58
N ALA A 49 2.86 13.12 5.85
CA ALA A 49 2.47 14.07 6.90
C ALA A 49 1.27 14.96 6.49
N LEU A 50 0.24 14.32 5.93
CA LEU A 50 -0.93 15.01 5.39
C LEU A 50 -1.64 15.88 6.44
N THR A 51 -2.05 17.07 6.02
CA THR A 51 -2.99 17.94 6.77
C THR A 51 -4.43 17.39 6.71
N ASP A 52 -5.31 17.87 7.59
CA ASP A 52 -6.73 17.46 7.59
C ASP A 52 -7.42 17.75 6.25
N ALA A 53 -7.13 18.90 5.63
CA ALA A 53 -7.67 19.26 4.33
C ALA A 53 -7.21 18.32 3.21
N GLU A 54 -5.93 17.94 3.21
CA GLU A 54 -5.38 16.99 2.24
C GLU A 54 -5.92 15.57 2.47
N LEU A 55 -6.10 15.17 3.73
CA LEU A 55 -6.72 13.89 4.09
C LEU A 55 -8.15 13.82 3.56
N ARG A 56 -8.97 14.85 3.78
CA ARG A 56 -10.35 14.92 3.26
C ARG A 56 -10.40 14.83 1.74
N ARG A 57 -9.50 15.54 1.05
CA ARG A 57 -9.40 15.49 -0.42
C ARG A 57 -9.06 14.08 -0.90
N LYS A 58 -8.02 13.47 -0.33
CA LYS A 58 -7.64 12.09 -0.67
C LYS A 58 -8.71 11.06 -0.33
N ALA A 59 -9.45 11.26 0.77
CA ALA A 59 -10.56 10.39 1.13
C ALA A 59 -11.68 10.44 0.07
N ALA A 60 -11.98 11.62 -0.48
CA ALA A 60 -12.94 11.75 -1.59
C ALA A 60 -12.45 11.05 -2.87
N ASP A 61 -11.17 11.19 -3.21
CA ASP A 61 -10.56 10.53 -4.37
C ASP A 61 -10.60 8.99 -4.21
N GLU A 62 -10.20 8.47 -3.05
CA GLU A 62 -10.20 7.03 -2.75
C GLU A 62 -11.62 6.44 -2.74
N LEU A 63 -12.62 7.17 -2.21
CA LEU A 63 -14.01 6.74 -2.28
C LEU A 63 -14.52 6.67 -3.71
N THR A 64 -14.15 7.64 -4.55
CA THR A 64 -14.52 7.63 -5.98
C THR A 64 -13.92 6.42 -6.68
N CYS A 65 -12.63 6.15 -6.44
CA CYS A 65 -11.94 4.97 -6.96
C CYS A 65 -12.59 3.66 -6.50
N MET A 66 -12.87 3.52 -5.19
CA MET A 66 -13.49 2.32 -4.63
C MET A 66 -14.91 2.11 -5.16
N THR A 67 -15.69 3.19 -5.30
CA THR A 67 -17.03 3.14 -5.89
C THR A 67 -16.98 2.67 -7.34
N ALA A 68 -16.02 3.18 -8.13
CA ALA A 68 -15.83 2.76 -9.50
C ALA A 68 -15.49 1.27 -9.61
N ARG A 69 -14.64 0.74 -8.72
CA ARG A 69 -14.30 -0.70 -8.66
C ARG A 69 -15.53 -1.55 -8.34
N ILE A 70 -16.32 -1.16 -7.35
CA ILE A 70 -17.57 -1.86 -6.99
C ILE A 70 -18.55 -1.84 -8.17
N ASN A 71 -18.73 -0.70 -8.83
CA ASN A 71 -19.64 -0.57 -9.97
C ASN A 71 -19.20 -1.40 -11.18
N ARG A 72 -17.90 -1.66 -11.34
CA ARG A 72 -17.35 -2.57 -12.36
C ARG A 72 -17.55 -4.04 -12.01
N GLY A 73 -18.07 -4.35 -10.82
CA GLY A 73 -18.22 -5.72 -10.32
C GLY A 73 -16.91 -6.35 -9.85
N GLU A 74 -15.87 -5.55 -9.55
CA GLU A 74 -14.64 -6.07 -8.99
C GLU A 74 -14.88 -6.56 -7.55
N THR A 75 -14.48 -7.80 -7.26
CA THR A 75 -14.47 -8.30 -5.88
C THR A 75 -13.38 -7.60 -5.09
N ILE A 76 -13.76 -6.90 -4.03
CA ILE A 76 -12.81 -6.27 -3.12
C ILE A 76 -12.09 -7.37 -2.33
N PRO A 77 -10.75 -7.46 -2.41
CA PRO A 77 -10.00 -8.53 -1.78
C PRO A 77 -10.15 -8.50 -0.25
N GLU A 78 -10.02 -9.66 0.39
CA GLU A 78 -10.02 -9.75 1.85
C GLU A 78 -8.72 -9.15 2.44
N PRO A 79 -8.73 -8.67 3.70
CA PRO A 79 -7.52 -8.27 4.39
C PRO A 79 -6.54 -9.44 4.50
N VAL A 80 -5.38 -9.34 3.84
CA VAL A 80 -4.35 -10.39 3.87
C VAL A 80 -3.08 -9.80 4.44
N LYS A 81 -2.49 -10.49 5.43
CA LYS A 81 -1.15 -10.17 5.94
C LYS A 81 -0.14 -10.32 4.81
N GLN A 82 0.30 -9.21 4.24
CA GLN A 82 1.38 -9.24 3.27
C GLN A 82 2.70 -9.50 4.00
N LEU A 83 3.46 -10.50 3.52
CA LEU A 83 4.84 -10.66 3.94
C LEU A 83 5.61 -9.36 3.66
N PRO A 84 6.63 -9.00 4.47
CA PRO A 84 7.48 -7.86 4.15
C PRO A 84 7.94 -8.00 2.70
N VAL A 85 7.70 -6.97 1.88
CA VAL A 85 8.28 -6.94 0.53
C VAL A 85 9.79 -6.92 0.71
N MET A 86 10.42 -8.08 0.59
CA MET A 86 11.87 -8.20 0.51
C MET A 86 12.31 -7.64 -0.84
N GLY A 87 12.41 -6.32 -0.93
CA GLY A 87 12.79 -5.65 -2.16
C GLY A 87 13.13 -4.19 -1.90
N GLY A 88 14.43 -3.90 -1.80
CA GLY A 88 14.93 -2.53 -1.88
C GLY A 88 14.61 -1.89 -3.24
N ARG A 89 14.97 -0.61 -3.38
CA ARG A 89 14.82 0.15 -4.62
C ARG A 89 15.28 -0.71 -5.82
N PRO A 90 14.47 -0.86 -6.88
CA PRO A 90 14.90 -1.56 -8.08
C PRO A 90 16.26 -1.01 -8.54
N LEU A 91 17.20 -1.90 -8.85
CA LEU A 91 18.52 -1.49 -9.31
C LEU A 91 18.35 -0.70 -10.61
N ASN A 92 19.00 0.45 -10.71
CA ASN A 92 19.09 1.15 -11.98
C ASN A 92 19.94 0.34 -12.96
N ARG A 93 19.89 0.68 -14.26
CA ARG A 93 20.59 -0.06 -15.32
C ARG A 93 22.09 -0.27 -15.03
N ALA A 94 22.77 0.76 -14.51
CA ALA A 94 24.19 0.68 -14.20
C ALA A 94 24.48 -0.30 -13.05
N GLN A 95 23.67 -0.22 -11.98
CA GLN A 95 23.77 -1.13 -10.84
C GLN A 95 23.45 -2.58 -11.24
N ALA A 96 22.45 -2.78 -12.09
CA ALA A 96 22.09 -4.10 -12.60
C ALA A 96 23.23 -4.71 -13.44
N LEU A 97 23.84 -3.93 -14.34
CA LEU A 97 24.97 -4.38 -15.16
C LEU A 97 26.21 -4.68 -14.31
N ALA A 98 26.50 -3.87 -13.30
CA ALA A 98 27.58 -4.13 -12.36
C ALA A 98 27.36 -5.45 -11.60
N LYS A 99 26.12 -5.72 -11.18
CA LYS A 99 25.78 -6.96 -10.48
C LYS A 99 25.83 -8.19 -11.39
N ILE A 100 25.44 -8.04 -12.65
CA ILE A 100 25.64 -9.08 -13.68
C ILE A 100 27.12 -9.36 -13.90
N ALA A 101 27.98 -8.33 -13.97
CA ALA A 101 29.41 -8.49 -14.14
C ALA A 101 30.06 -9.21 -12.94
N GLU A 102 29.66 -8.85 -11.71
CA GLU A 102 30.10 -9.52 -10.48
C GLU A 102 29.71 -11.01 -10.48
N ILE A 103 28.47 -11.34 -10.85
CA ILE A 103 28.00 -12.73 -10.96
C ILE A 103 28.80 -13.48 -12.03
N LYS A 104 28.99 -12.87 -13.21
CA LYS A 104 29.77 -13.49 -14.29
C LYS A 104 31.22 -13.77 -13.87
N ALA A 105 31.86 -12.84 -13.17
CA ALA A 105 33.21 -13.02 -12.65
C ALA A 105 33.26 -14.12 -11.58
N LYS A 106 32.31 -14.12 -10.63
CA LYS A 106 32.23 -15.10 -9.54
C LYS A 106 32.05 -16.53 -10.04
N PHE A 107 31.29 -16.72 -11.12
CA PHE A 107 30.96 -18.04 -11.66
C PHE A 107 31.70 -18.37 -12.97
N GLY A 108 32.67 -17.57 -13.40
CA GLY A 108 33.47 -17.84 -14.60
C GLY A 108 32.67 -17.80 -15.91
N LEU A 109 31.50 -17.15 -15.92
CA LEU A 109 30.60 -17.06 -17.08
C LEU A 109 31.11 -15.98 -18.05
N LYS A 110 32.13 -16.30 -18.85
CA LYS A 110 32.53 -15.47 -19.99
C LYS A 110 31.43 -15.53 -21.05
N GLY A 111 30.80 -14.39 -21.32
CA GLY A 111 29.76 -14.28 -22.34
C GLY A 111 30.35 -14.56 -23.72
N ALA A 112 29.67 -15.41 -24.50
CA ALA A 112 29.88 -15.47 -25.93
C ALA A 112 29.55 -14.10 -26.52
N SER A 113 30.55 -13.47 -27.16
CA SER A 113 30.33 -12.30 -28.00
C SER A 113 29.47 -12.71 -29.20
N VAL A 114 28.31 -12.10 -29.35
CA VAL A 114 27.55 -11.99 -30.60
C VAL A 114 27.53 -10.53 -30.99
#